data_AF-A0A3P3TAQ2-F1
#
_entry.id   AF-A0A3P3TAQ2-F1
#
_cell.length_a   1.000
_cell.length_b   1.000
_cell.length_c   1.000
_cell.angle_alpha   90.00
_cell.angle_beta   90.00
_cell.angle_gamma   90.00
#
_symmetry.space_group_name_H-M   'P 1'
#
loop_
_entity.id
_entity.type
_entity.pdbx_description
1 polymer ?
#
loop_
_entity_poly.entity_id
_entity_poly.type
_entity_poly.pdbx_seq_one_letter_code
_entity_poly.pdbx_strand_id
1 'polypeptide(L)'
;MEDNLKKERITSDELMEQLRKKNVFKAADVEFAIMESSGDVSVLLTKENQPLTPKHLGVNVGPEQEPQTVIMDGKIMDEPLATIGLNRQWLDTELEKLGVSIDNVYLGQVDSYGQLYVDLFDDQIKVPKPQKKAALLATLKKCEADLEMFALSTKEQNAKQMYEQCSKSLEEIIGEVKPLLIR
;
A
#
# COMPACT_ATOMS: atom_id res chain seq x y z
N MET A 1 -12.65 -29.11 -24.57
CA MET A 1 -11.47 -28.23 -24.77
C MET A 1 -11.02 -28.27 -26.22
N GLU A 2 -10.65 -29.43 -26.76
CA GLU A 2 -10.18 -29.58 -28.15
C GLU A 2 -11.15 -29.02 -29.20
N ASP A 3 -12.46 -29.29 -29.08
CA ASP A 3 -13.46 -28.79 -30.04
C ASP A 3 -13.58 -27.27 -30.05
N ASN A 4 -13.34 -26.62 -28.91
CA ASN A 4 -13.38 -25.17 -28.80
C ASN A 4 -12.10 -24.56 -29.37
N LEU A 5 -10.93 -25.15 -29.09
CA LEU A 5 -9.66 -24.72 -29.67
C LEU A 5 -9.64 -24.86 -31.20
N LYS A 6 -10.22 -25.94 -31.74
CA LYS A 6 -10.39 -26.13 -33.18
C LYS A 6 -11.31 -25.09 -33.82
N LYS A 7 -12.39 -24.69 -33.14
CA LYS A 7 -13.31 -23.63 -33.62
C LYS A 7 -12.62 -22.27 -33.68
N GLU A 8 -11.86 -21.94 -32.64
CA GLU A 8 -11.11 -20.68 -32.55
C GLU A 8 -9.78 -20.71 -33.31
N ARG A 9 -9.44 -21.84 -33.96
CA ARG A 9 -8.18 -22.05 -34.72
C ARG A 9 -6.93 -21.82 -33.89
N ILE A 10 -6.96 -22.22 -32.62
CA ILE A 10 -5.85 -22.07 -31.68
C ILE A 10 -5.19 -23.41 -31.42
N THR A 11 -3.88 -23.42 -31.54
CA THR A 11 -3.04 -24.56 -31.24
C THR A 11 -2.82 -24.70 -29.72
N SER A 12 -2.45 -25.90 -29.27
CA SER A 12 -2.05 -26.11 -27.88
C SER A 12 -0.89 -25.22 -27.46
N ASP A 13 0.04 -24.93 -28.38
CA ASP A 13 1.23 -24.12 -28.12
C ASP A 13 0.86 -22.64 -27.92
N GLU A 14 -0.03 -22.11 -28.75
CA GLU A 14 -0.57 -20.75 -28.61
C GLU A 14 -1.35 -20.59 -27.30
N LEU A 15 -2.18 -21.58 -26.94
CA LEU A 15 -2.87 -21.57 -25.65
C LEU A 15 -1.86 -21.56 -24.49
N MET A 16 -0.85 -22.43 -24.52
CA MET A 16 0.17 -22.48 -23.47
C MET A 16 1.05 -21.21 -23.43
N GLU A 17 1.25 -20.53 -24.56
CA GLU A 17 1.88 -19.21 -24.59
C GLU A 17 1.01 -18.17 -23.86
N GLN A 18 -0.30 -18.13 -24.16
CA GLN A 18 -1.24 -17.23 -23.52
C GLN A 18 -1.35 -17.47 -22.00
N LEU A 19 -1.39 -18.74 -21.58
CA LEU A 19 -1.36 -19.10 -20.15
C LEU A 19 -0.07 -18.62 -19.47
N ARG A 20 1.10 -18.79 -20.11
CA ARG A 20 2.37 -18.32 -19.57
C ARG A 20 2.47 -16.81 -19.48
N LYS A 21 1.89 -16.06 -20.43
CA LYS A 21 1.74 -14.58 -20.33
C LYS A 21 0.93 -14.16 -19.09
N LYS A 22 0.09 -15.04 -18.57
CA LYS A 22 -0.68 -14.86 -17.32
C LYS A 22 -0.01 -15.55 -16.10
N ASN A 23 1.26 -15.91 -16.19
CA ASN A 23 2.05 -16.63 -15.17
C ASN A 23 1.54 -18.06 -14.85
N VAL A 24 0.82 -18.70 -15.77
CA VAL A 24 0.31 -20.06 -15.60
C VAL A 24 1.09 -21.03 -16.48
N PHE A 25 1.91 -21.89 -15.86
CA PHE A 25 2.79 -22.83 -16.59
C PHE A 25 2.22 -24.24 -16.71
N LYS A 26 1.21 -24.59 -15.90
CA LYS A 26 0.56 -25.90 -15.94
C LYS A 26 -0.92 -25.70 -16.27
N ALA A 27 -1.37 -26.30 -17.36
CA ALA A 27 -2.80 -26.31 -17.70
C ALA A 27 -3.65 -26.99 -16.62
N ALA A 28 -3.07 -27.93 -15.85
CA ALA A 28 -3.76 -28.60 -14.74
C ALA A 28 -4.11 -27.66 -13.57
N ASP A 29 -3.44 -26.51 -13.45
CA ASP A 29 -3.74 -25.54 -12.40
C ASP A 29 -4.91 -24.62 -12.77
N VAL A 30 -5.43 -24.72 -14.00
CA VAL A 30 -6.53 -23.91 -14.55
C VAL A 30 -7.87 -24.58 -14.33
N GLU A 31 -8.80 -23.87 -13.70
CA GLU A 31 -10.20 -24.28 -13.56
C GLU A 31 -10.99 -23.90 -14.82
N PHE A 32 -10.86 -22.65 -15.27
CA PHE A 32 -11.50 -22.14 -16.48
C PHE A 32 -10.58 -21.20 -17.24
N ALA A 33 -10.65 -21.23 -18.57
CA ALA A 33 -10.04 -20.25 -19.45
C ALA A 33 -11.07 -19.77 -20.48
N ILE A 34 -11.14 -18.47 -20.68
CA ILE A 34 -12.07 -17.81 -21.59
C ILE A 34 -11.27 -16.99 -22.59
N MET A 35 -11.65 -17.09 -23.87
CA MET A 35 -11.14 -16.22 -24.92
C MET A 35 -11.97 -14.95 -24.98
N GLU A 36 -11.31 -13.82 -24.81
CA GLU A 36 -11.92 -12.51 -24.98
C GLU A 36 -12.02 -12.13 -26.46
N SER A 37 -12.88 -11.17 -26.79
CA SER A 37 -13.02 -10.67 -28.16
C SER A 37 -11.74 -10.01 -28.71
N SER A 38 -10.80 -9.63 -27.83
CA SER A 38 -9.47 -9.14 -28.22
C SER A 38 -8.54 -10.25 -28.71
N GLY A 39 -8.88 -11.52 -28.48
CA GLY A 39 -7.99 -12.66 -28.65
C GLY A 39 -7.13 -12.99 -27.42
N ASP A 40 -7.27 -12.23 -26.33
CA ASP A 40 -6.60 -12.54 -25.06
C ASP A 40 -7.30 -13.67 -24.32
N VAL A 41 -6.54 -14.39 -23.49
CA VAL A 41 -7.10 -15.43 -22.62
C VAL A 41 -7.19 -14.94 -21.18
N SER A 42 -8.40 -14.92 -20.65
CA SER A 42 -8.70 -14.76 -19.23
C SER A 42 -8.68 -16.13 -18.55
N VAL A 43 -8.03 -16.23 -17.39
CA VAL A 43 -7.79 -17.52 -16.70
C VAL A 43 -8.27 -17.43 -15.26
N LEU A 44 -9.06 -18.42 -14.84
CA LEU A 44 -9.36 -18.70 -13.44
C LEU A 44 -8.58 -19.92 -12.98
N LEU A 45 -7.71 -19.74 -11.99
CA LEU A 45 -6.98 -20.84 -11.36
C LEU A 45 -7.90 -21.68 -10.48
N THR A 46 -7.55 -22.96 -10.36
CA THR A 46 -8.07 -23.86 -9.33
C THR A 46 -7.92 -23.26 -7.94
N LYS A 47 -8.81 -23.61 -7.02
CA LYS A 47 -8.92 -22.89 -5.75
C LYS A 47 -7.65 -22.94 -4.89
N GLU A 48 -6.95 -24.06 -4.92
CA GLU A 48 -5.68 -24.32 -4.24
C GLU A 48 -4.51 -23.46 -4.78
N ASN A 49 -4.61 -23.03 -6.05
CA ASN A 49 -3.56 -22.25 -6.74
C ASN A 49 -3.89 -20.75 -6.82
N GLN A 50 -5.04 -20.31 -6.29
CA GLN A 50 -5.37 -18.88 -6.24
C GLN A 50 -4.53 -18.16 -5.17
N PRO A 51 -4.09 -16.91 -5.43
CA PRO A 51 -3.36 -16.14 -4.44
C PRO A 51 -4.22 -15.87 -3.20
N LEU A 52 -3.59 -15.87 -2.02
CA LEU A 52 -4.26 -15.51 -0.79
C LEU A 52 -4.65 -14.03 -0.79
N THR A 53 -5.87 -13.75 -0.35
CA THR A 53 -6.34 -12.38 -0.11
C THR A 53 -6.22 -12.08 1.39
N PRO A 54 -6.11 -10.82 1.81
CA PRO A 54 -6.17 -10.46 3.24
C PRO A 54 -7.41 -11.02 3.95
N LYS A 55 -8.55 -11.11 3.24
CA LYS A 55 -9.78 -11.71 3.73
C LYS A 55 -9.62 -13.20 4.07
N HIS A 56 -8.84 -13.96 3.31
CA HIS A 56 -8.55 -15.36 3.63
C HIS A 56 -7.75 -15.51 4.93
N LEU A 57 -6.98 -14.49 5.30
CA LEU A 57 -6.13 -14.48 6.50
C LEU A 57 -6.80 -13.84 7.72
N GLY A 58 -8.04 -13.34 7.58
CA GLY A 58 -8.69 -12.55 8.64
C GLY A 58 -7.98 -11.23 8.95
N VAL A 59 -7.15 -10.74 8.02
CA VAL A 59 -6.41 -9.49 8.18
C VAL A 59 -7.30 -8.34 7.70
N ASN A 60 -7.62 -7.43 8.61
CA ASN A 60 -8.26 -6.17 8.26
C ASN A 60 -7.27 -5.30 7.48
N VAL A 61 -7.71 -4.78 6.34
CA VAL A 61 -6.94 -3.82 5.54
C VAL A 61 -7.64 -2.47 5.59
N GLY A 62 -6.84 -1.41 5.74
CA GLY A 62 -7.37 -0.05 5.64
C GLY A 62 -7.92 0.26 4.25
N PRO A 63 -8.87 1.19 4.12
CA PRO A 63 -9.28 1.68 2.82
C PRO A 63 -8.09 2.34 2.12
N GLU A 64 -7.89 1.99 0.85
CA GLU A 64 -6.83 2.54 0.00
C GLU A 64 -7.52 3.28 -1.14
N GLN A 65 -7.21 4.57 -1.27
CA GLN A 65 -7.61 5.37 -2.43
C GLN A 65 -6.45 5.39 -3.43
N GLU A 66 -6.78 5.58 -4.70
CA GLU A 66 -5.78 5.72 -5.74
C GLU A 66 -4.86 6.91 -5.45
N PRO A 67 -3.53 6.73 -5.47
CA PRO A 67 -2.61 7.83 -5.28
C PRO A 67 -2.80 8.88 -6.37
N GLN A 68 -2.76 10.15 -5.99
CA GLN A 68 -2.87 11.25 -6.94
C GLN A 68 -1.50 11.72 -7.38
N THR A 69 -1.29 11.84 -8.69
CA THR A 69 -0.08 12.44 -9.24
C THR A 69 -0.18 13.96 -9.16
N VAL A 70 0.60 14.56 -8.27
CA VAL A 70 0.59 16.00 -7.95
C VAL A 70 1.73 16.77 -8.60
N ILE A 71 2.79 16.08 -9.04
CA ILE A 71 3.87 16.64 -9.86
C ILE A 71 4.17 15.68 -11.01
N MET A 72 4.33 16.22 -12.20
CA MET A 72 4.77 15.47 -13.38
C MET A 72 5.72 16.35 -14.20
N ASP A 73 6.90 15.85 -14.52
CA ASP A 73 7.93 16.54 -15.30
C ASP A 73 8.21 17.98 -14.81
N GLY A 74 8.40 18.14 -13.50
CA GLY A 74 8.66 19.43 -12.85
C GLY A 74 7.45 20.38 -12.78
N LYS A 75 6.24 19.94 -13.14
CA LYS A 75 5.04 20.78 -13.13
C LYS A 75 4.02 20.31 -12.09
N ILE A 76 3.44 21.27 -11.38
CA ILE A 76 2.36 21.01 -10.42
C ILE A 76 1.07 20.65 -11.17
N MET A 77 0.41 19.60 -10.70
CA MET A 77 -0.92 19.19 -11.14
C MET A 77 -1.97 19.69 -10.13
N ASP A 78 -2.53 20.87 -10.38
CA ASP A 78 -3.47 21.53 -9.44
C ASP A 78 -4.77 20.77 -9.22
N GLU A 79 -5.31 20.17 -10.28
CA GLU A 79 -6.56 19.40 -10.21
C GLU A 79 -6.41 18.18 -9.28
N PRO A 80 -5.42 17.28 -9.48
CA PRO A 80 -5.16 16.19 -8.54
C PRO A 80 -4.92 16.65 -7.09
N LEU A 81 -4.20 17.76 -6.88
CA LEU A 81 -4.00 18.35 -5.54
C LEU A 81 -5.34 18.74 -4.89
N ALA A 82 -6.18 19.46 -5.64
CA ALA A 82 -7.48 19.92 -5.15
C ALA A 82 -8.44 18.74 -4.88
N THR A 83 -8.39 17.68 -5.69
CA THR A 83 -9.20 16.46 -5.49
C THR A 83 -8.97 15.81 -4.13
N ILE A 84 -7.73 15.87 -3.61
CA ILE A 84 -7.38 15.35 -2.28
C ILE A 84 -7.39 16.44 -1.19
N GLY A 85 -7.94 17.61 -1.49
CA GLY A 85 -8.07 18.72 -0.54
C GLY A 85 -6.75 19.38 -0.15
N LEU A 86 -5.70 19.21 -0.95
CA LEU A 86 -4.39 19.82 -0.75
C LEU A 86 -4.22 21.02 -1.68
N ASN A 87 -3.20 21.83 -1.39
CA ASN A 87 -2.88 23.03 -2.15
C ASN A 87 -1.38 23.13 -2.42
N ARG A 88 -0.98 24.09 -3.27
CA ARG A 88 0.42 24.30 -3.61
C ARG A 88 1.30 24.58 -2.39
N GLN A 89 0.81 25.36 -1.43
CA GLN A 89 1.56 25.67 -0.21
C GLN A 89 1.92 24.42 0.60
N TRP A 90 1.00 23.45 0.68
CA TRP A 90 1.29 22.15 1.27
C TRP A 90 2.38 21.41 0.50
N LEU A 91 2.31 21.39 -0.83
CA LEU A 91 3.29 20.72 -1.68
C LEU A 91 4.68 21.34 -1.53
N ASP A 92 4.76 22.68 -1.56
CA ASP A 92 6.00 23.43 -1.36
C ASP A 92 6.61 23.09 0.00
N THR A 93 5.78 23.02 1.05
CA THR A 93 6.22 22.66 2.41
C THR A 93 6.78 21.24 2.46
N GLU A 94 6.17 20.27 1.76
CA GLU A 94 6.67 18.89 1.73
C GLU A 94 7.95 18.76 0.91
N LEU A 95 8.08 19.49 -0.21
CA LEU A 95 9.32 19.54 -1.00
C LEU A 95 10.48 20.19 -0.23
N GLU A 96 10.22 21.27 0.51
CA GLU A 96 11.21 21.93 1.38
C GLU A 96 11.74 20.97 2.46
N LYS A 97 10.87 20.17 3.09
CA LYS A 97 11.28 19.14 4.06
C LYS A 97 12.23 18.10 3.47
N LEU A 98 12.11 17.85 2.17
CA LEU A 98 12.97 16.92 1.44
C LEU A 98 14.22 17.61 0.86
N GLY A 99 14.30 18.94 0.90
CA GLY A 99 15.38 19.72 0.31
C GLY A 99 15.42 19.64 -1.21
N VAL A 100 14.27 19.42 -1.85
CA VAL A 100 14.14 19.21 -3.30
C VAL A 100 13.48 20.41 -3.96
N SER A 101 14.04 20.89 -5.06
CA SER A 101 13.39 21.87 -5.93
C SER A 101 12.40 21.19 -6.88
N ILE A 102 11.25 21.84 -7.13
CA ILE A 102 10.21 21.28 -7.99
C ILE A 102 10.71 20.93 -9.41
N ASP A 103 11.60 21.75 -9.98
CA ASP A 103 12.14 21.55 -11.33
C ASP A 103 12.95 20.25 -11.46
N ASN A 104 13.37 19.65 -10.34
CA ASN A 104 14.12 18.40 -10.31
C ASN A 104 13.22 17.17 -10.04
N VAL A 105 11.91 17.35 -9.91
CA VAL A 105 10.96 16.27 -9.65
C VAL A 105 10.43 15.73 -10.97
N TYR A 106 10.71 14.46 -11.26
CA TYR A 106 10.14 13.75 -12.41
C TYR A 106 8.69 13.33 -12.13
N LEU A 107 8.46 12.72 -10.96
CA LEU A 107 7.14 12.25 -10.54
C LEU A 107 6.93 12.56 -9.06
N GLY A 108 5.80 13.19 -8.72
CA GLY A 108 5.35 13.37 -7.34
C GLY A 108 3.95 12.79 -7.16
N GLN A 109 3.80 11.87 -6.20
CA GLN A 109 2.52 11.23 -5.91
C GLN A 109 2.18 11.35 -4.43
N VAL A 110 0.90 11.61 -4.15
CA VAL A 110 0.37 11.62 -2.79
C VAL A 110 -0.54 10.42 -2.61
N ASP A 111 -0.23 9.60 -1.62
CA ASP A 111 -1.05 8.45 -1.26
C ASP A 111 -2.32 8.85 -0.48
N SER A 112 -3.19 7.88 -0.21
CA SER A 112 -4.43 8.09 0.54
C SER A 112 -4.23 8.55 1.99
N TYR A 113 -2.99 8.61 2.47
CA TYR A 113 -2.63 9.02 3.83
C TYR A 113 -1.92 10.39 3.84
N GLY A 114 -1.83 11.07 2.70
CA GLY A 114 -1.18 12.37 2.58
C GLY A 114 0.35 12.28 2.65
N GLN A 115 0.94 11.14 2.29
CA GLN A 115 2.39 11.01 2.18
C GLN A 115 2.82 11.33 0.75
N LEU A 116 3.71 12.32 0.60
CA LEU A 116 4.33 12.65 -0.68
C LEU A 116 5.48 11.68 -0.95
N TYR A 117 5.35 10.91 -2.03
CA TYR A 117 6.47 10.26 -2.70
C TYR A 117 6.97 11.15 -3.83
N VAL A 118 8.28 11.22 -4.01
CA VAL A 118 8.91 11.95 -5.10
C VAL A 118 10.04 11.13 -5.71
N ASP A 119 10.04 11.12 -7.02
CA ASP A 119 11.09 10.60 -7.88
C ASP A 119 11.74 11.77 -8.61
N LEU A 120 13.07 11.78 -8.66
CA LEU A 120 13.85 12.92 -9.17
C LEU A 120 14.45 12.59 -10.52
N PHE A 121 14.73 13.62 -11.32
CA PHE A 121 15.50 13.45 -12.55
C PHE A 121 16.96 13.05 -12.28
N ASP A 122 17.51 13.47 -11.14
CA ASP A 122 18.85 13.07 -10.70
C ASP A 122 18.79 11.85 -9.79
N ASP A 123 19.03 10.68 -10.37
CA ASP A 123 19.09 9.38 -9.68
C ASP A 123 20.17 9.30 -8.58
N GLN A 124 21.13 10.23 -8.54
CA GLN A 124 22.13 10.27 -7.48
C GLN A 124 21.58 10.82 -6.17
N ILE A 125 20.49 11.58 -6.21
CA ILE A 125 19.84 12.15 -5.04
C ILE A 125 18.85 11.13 -4.47
N LYS A 126 19.23 10.51 -3.35
CA LYS A 126 18.35 9.59 -2.64
C LYS A 126 17.35 10.33 -1.78
N VAL A 127 16.11 10.38 -2.22
CA VAL A 127 15.01 10.89 -1.41
C VAL A 127 14.59 9.85 -0.38
N PRO A 128 14.48 10.21 0.92
CA PRO A 128 14.00 9.28 1.92
C PRO A 128 12.55 8.88 1.64
N LYS A 129 12.28 7.57 1.69
CA LYS A 129 10.90 7.07 1.59
C LYS A 129 10.05 7.62 2.72
N PRO A 130 8.74 7.89 2.52
CA PRO A 130 7.87 8.38 3.58
C PRO A 130 7.78 7.38 4.75
N GLN A 131 8.22 7.80 5.95
CA GLN A 131 8.21 6.96 7.16
C GLN A 131 7.15 7.39 8.20
N LYS A 132 6.22 8.30 7.86
CA LYS A 132 5.26 8.90 8.82
C LYS A 132 4.44 7.83 9.56
N LYS A 133 3.97 6.78 8.89
CA LYS A 133 3.22 5.67 9.51
C LYS A 133 4.06 4.85 10.48
N ALA A 134 5.26 4.44 10.05
CA ALA A 134 6.19 3.68 10.89
C ALA A 134 6.63 4.49 12.11
N ALA A 135 6.89 5.79 11.93
CA ALA A 135 7.23 6.71 13.00
C ALA A 135 6.06 6.86 13.99
N LEU A 136 4.83 7.06 13.51
CA LEU A 136 3.64 7.15 14.36
C LEU A 136 3.44 5.86 15.18
N LEU A 137 3.54 4.69 14.55
CA LEU A 137 3.43 3.40 15.25
C LEU A 137 4.54 3.25 16.31
N ALA A 138 5.77 3.64 15.99
CA ALA A 138 6.88 3.62 16.94
C ALA A 138 6.64 4.58 18.12
N THR A 139 6.12 5.79 17.86
CA THR A 139 5.76 6.75 18.91
C THR A 139 4.65 6.21 19.80
N LEU A 140 3.60 5.61 19.24
CA LEU A 140 2.51 5.02 20.03
C LEU A 140 3.01 3.91 20.95
N LYS A 141 3.83 2.99 20.42
CA LYS A 141 4.47 1.93 21.21
C LYS A 141 5.41 2.46 22.28
N LYS A 142 6.13 3.54 21.98
CA LYS A 142 6.99 4.19 22.96
C LYS A 142 6.15 4.76 24.11
N CYS A 143 5.07 5.48 23.81
CA CYS A 143 4.19 6.02 24.84
C CYS A 143 3.58 4.92 25.71
N GLU A 144 3.19 3.78 25.12
CA GLU A 144 2.68 2.62 25.84
C GLU A 144 3.74 2.04 26.79
N ALA A 145 4.95 1.76 26.31
CA ALA A 145 6.06 1.31 27.15
C ALA A 145 6.44 2.33 28.26
N ASP A 146 6.38 3.63 27.97
CA ASP A 146 6.63 4.68 28.96
C ASP A 146 5.57 4.63 30.09
N LEU A 147 4.29 4.41 29.77
CA LEU A 147 3.22 4.24 30.75
C LEU A 147 3.44 3.01 31.63
N GLU A 148 3.84 1.88 31.05
CA GLU A 148 4.19 0.68 31.83
C GLU A 148 5.35 0.95 32.79
N MET A 149 6.41 1.61 32.31
CA MET A 149 7.55 1.99 33.14
C MET A 149 7.15 2.90 34.30
N PHE A 150 6.25 3.87 34.07
CA PHE A 150 5.74 4.73 35.14
C PHE A 150 4.90 3.97 36.17
N ALA A 151 4.07 3.02 35.72
CA ALA A 151 3.31 2.14 36.60
C ALA A 151 4.23 1.28 37.51
N LEU A 152 5.34 0.77 36.97
CA LEU A 152 6.32 -0.03 37.71
C LEU A 152 7.16 0.81 38.69
N SER A 153 7.40 2.09 38.36
CA SER A 153 8.32 2.95 39.12
C SER A 153 7.63 3.76 40.23
N THR A 154 6.32 3.96 40.15
CA THR A 154 5.58 4.75 41.14
C THR A 154 5.30 3.98 42.42
N LYS A 155 5.33 4.68 43.57
CA LYS A 155 4.98 4.13 44.89
C LYS A 155 3.52 4.39 45.27
N GLU A 156 2.86 5.32 44.59
CA GLU A 156 1.47 5.69 44.84
C GLU A 156 0.51 4.73 44.13
N GLN A 157 -0.32 4.02 44.90
CA GLN A 157 -1.19 2.97 44.37
C GLN A 157 -2.20 3.50 43.35
N ASN A 158 -2.75 4.69 43.56
CA ASN A 158 -3.69 5.31 42.65
C ASN A 158 -3.03 5.67 41.30
N ALA A 159 -1.80 6.20 41.34
CA ALA A 159 -1.06 6.52 40.13
C ALA A 159 -0.67 5.26 39.36
N LYS A 160 -0.30 4.19 40.06
CA LYS A 160 -0.03 2.88 39.45
C LYS A 160 -1.23 2.37 38.65
N GLN A 161 -2.41 2.32 39.28
CA GLN A 161 -3.63 1.86 38.63
C GLN A 161 -4.00 2.74 37.42
N MET A 162 -3.84 4.05 37.54
CA MET A 162 -4.07 4.99 36.44
C MET A 162 -3.16 4.67 35.24
N TYR A 163 -1.84 4.53 35.45
CA TYR A 163 -0.90 4.21 34.38
C TYR A 163 -1.15 2.84 33.75
N GLU A 164 -1.44 1.80 34.55
CA GLU A 164 -1.79 0.47 34.05
C GLU A 164 -3.04 0.50 33.16
N GLN A 165 -4.06 1.27 33.56
CA GLN A 165 -5.28 1.42 32.77
C GLN A 165 -5.01 2.18 31.47
N CYS A 166 -4.25 3.27 31.53
CA CYS A 166 -3.86 4.02 30.33
C CYS A 166 -3.04 3.16 29.35
N SER A 167 -2.11 2.34 29.84
CA SER A 167 -1.31 1.45 29.00
C SER A 167 -2.19 0.44 28.26
N LYS A 168 -3.10 -0.23 28.97
CA LYS A 168 -4.06 -1.17 28.35
C LYS A 168 -4.94 -0.52 27.30
N SER A 169 -5.49 0.65 27.59
CA SER A 169 -6.29 1.38 26.60
C SER A 169 -5.47 1.77 25.38
N LEU A 170 -4.20 2.14 25.57
CA LEU A 170 -3.31 2.47 24.45
C LEU A 170 -2.92 1.23 23.65
N GLU A 171 -2.71 0.08 24.29
CA GLU A 171 -2.46 -1.21 23.64
C GLU A 171 -3.62 -1.62 22.73
N GLU A 172 -4.87 -1.50 23.22
CA GLU A 172 -6.08 -1.75 22.44
C GLU A 172 -6.15 -0.83 21.20
N ILE A 173 -5.95 0.48 21.40
CA ILE A 173 -5.92 1.45 20.30
C ILE A 173 -4.82 1.10 19.29
N ILE A 174 -3.60 0.76 19.75
CA ILE A 174 -2.50 0.34 18.88
C ILE A 174 -2.93 -0.89 18.08
N GLY A 175 -3.59 -1.87 18.69
CA GLY A 175 -4.13 -3.05 18.01
C GLY A 175 -5.08 -2.70 16.87
N GLU A 176 -5.99 -1.75 17.09
CA GLU A 176 -6.97 -1.30 16.10
C GLU A 176 -6.34 -0.49 14.95
N VAL A 177 -5.37 0.38 15.25
CA VAL A 177 -4.76 1.26 14.23
C VAL A 177 -3.58 0.61 13.51
N LYS A 178 -2.96 -0.42 14.09
CA LYS A 178 -1.79 -1.12 13.52
C LYS A 178 -1.97 -1.56 12.06
N PRO A 179 -3.13 -2.11 11.62
CA PRO A 179 -3.35 -2.45 10.22
C PRO A 179 -3.30 -1.24 9.26
N LEU A 180 -3.56 -0.03 9.76
CA LEU A 180 -3.48 1.21 9.00
C LEU A 180 -2.04 1.75 8.90
N LEU A 181 -1.15 1.33 9.81
CA LEU A 181 0.21 1.90 9.97
C LEU A 181 1.36 0.99 9.48
N ILE A 182 1.12 -0.30 9.23
CA ILE A 182 2.17 -1.26 8.84
C ILE A 182 2.38 -1.36 7.31
N ARG A 183 1.64 -0.59 6.51
CA ARG A 183 1.73 -0.59 5.05
C ARG A 183 2.60 0.53 4.50
#